data_AF-A0A1B0EZJ7-F1
#
_entry.id   AF-A0A1B0EZJ7-F1
#
_cell.length_a   1.000
_cell.length_b   1.000
_cell.length_c   1.000
_cell.angle_alpha   90.00
_cell.angle_beta   90.00
_cell.angle_gamma   90.00
#
_symmetry.space_group_name_H-M   'P 1'
#
loop_
_entity.id
_entity.type
_entity.pdbx_description
1 polymer ?
#
loop_
_entity_poly.entity_id
_entity_poly.type
_entity_poly.pdbx_seq_one_letter_code
_entity_poly.pdbx_strand_id
1 'polypeptide(L)'
;MDNSLHTEDIDDIISCPSCQHNLHSDDLLQLRIEFVKNQILQKLRLKERPNVSRSSLPMPIIEGIIINKDQLEDSENSLNRKHRDDYYGKTTQKIIFLDEDSYCC
;
A
#
# COMPACT_ATOMS: atom_id res chain seq x y z
N MET A 1 36.63 -21.14 -41.98
CA MET A 1 36.02 -21.19 -40.64
C MET A 1 37.14 -20.90 -39.69
N ASP A 2 37.00 -19.86 -38.87
CA ASP A 2 37.70 -19.59 -37.60
C ASP A 2 37.27 -18.16 -37.20
N ASN A 3 36.08 -18.06 -36.59
CA ASN A 3 35.59 -16.83 -35.99
C ASN A 3 35.91 -16.92 -34.50
N SER A 4 37.06 -16.39 -34.09
CA SER A 4 37.42 -16.25 -32.68
C SER A 4 36.54 -15.19 -32.03
N LEU A 5 35.68 -15.65 -31.12
CA LEU A 5 34.91 -14.85 -30.20
C LEU A 5 35.87 -14.35 -29.11
N HIS A 6 36.35 -13.10 -29.22
CA HIS A 6 36.87 -12.36 -28.07
C HIS A 6 35.83 -11.32 -27.66
N THR A 7 34.93 -11.74 -26.78
CA THR A 7 34.26 -10.83 -25.84
C THR A 7 35.05 -10.90 -24.54
N GLU A 8 36.13 -10.14 -24.49
CA GLU A 8 36.75 -9.75 -23.24
C GLU A 8 36.09 -8.43 -22.78
N ASP A 9 35.82 -8.39 -21.47
CA ASP A 9 35.69 -7.19 -20.64
C ASP A 9 34.37 -6.39 -20.67
N ILE A 10 33.32 -6.95 -20.06
CA ILE A 10 32.29 -6.15 -19.36
C ILE A 10 32.08 -6.72 -17.95
N ASP A 11 33.14 -6.82 -17.16
CA ASP A 11 33.06 -7.16 -15.74
C ASP A 11 33.79 -6.13 -14.87
N ASP A 12 33.86 -4.87 -15.32
CA ASP A 12 34.35 -3.77 -14.49
C ASP A 12 33.20 -2.91 -13.92
N ILE A 13 32.89 -3.23 -12.66
CA ILE A 13 32.76 -2.26 -11.58
C ILE A 13 31.61 -1.24 -11.76
N ILE A 14 30.38 -1.72 -11.62
CA ILE A 14 29.42 -0.99 -10.78
C ILE A 14 29.45 -1.66 -9.41
N SER A 15 30.56 -1.43 -8.70
CA SER A 15 30.64 -1.68 -7.26
C SER A 15 29.68 -0.70 -6.60
N CYS A 16 28.43 -1.13 -6.47
CA CYS A 16 27.41 -0.45 -5.70
C CYS A 16 27.94 -0.32 -4.25
N PRO A 17 28.27 0.91 -3.78
CA PRO A 17 28.89 1.09 -2.46
C PRO A 17 27.98 0.61 -1.31
N SER A 18 26.66 0.52 -1.57
CA SER A 18 25.67 -0.01 -0.62
C SER A 18 25.45 -1.51 -0.68
N CYS A 19 25.97 -2.21 -1.69
CA CYS A 19 25.71 -3.64 -1.91
C CYS A 19 26.70 -4.55 -1.15
N GLN A 20 27.62 -3.96 -0.39
CA GLN A 20 28.57 -4.68 0.48
C GLN A 20 27.95 -5.23 1.77
N HIS A 21 26.69 -4.91 2.07
CA HIS A 21 25.99 -5.61 3.13
C HIS A 21 25.49 -6.95 2.59
N ASN A 22 26.19 -8.04 2.92
CA ASN A 22 25.66 -9.41 2.92
C ASN A 22 24.53 -9.54 3.97
N LEU A 23 23.53 -8.66 3.92
CA LEU A 23 22.29 -8.84 4.64
C LEU A 23 21.53 -9.94 3.92
N HIS A 24 21.13 -10.98 4.65
CA HIS A 24 20.29 -12.02 4.10
C HIS A 24 19.02 -11.33 3.54
N SER A 25 18.44 -11.85 2.44
CA SER A 25 17.22 -11.27 1.87
C SER A 25 16.11 -11.10 2.91
N ASP A 26 16.08 -11.99 3.89
CA ASP A 26 15.14 -12.00 5.00
C ASP A 26 15.35 -10.82 5.96
N ASP A 27 16.60 -10.41 6.19
CA ASP A 27 16.92 -9.24 7.01
C ASP A 27 16.48 -7.94 6.34
N LEU A 28 16.68 -7.84 5.01
CA LEU A 28 16.21 -6.71 4.22
C LEU A 28 14.68 -6.64 4.17
N LEU A 29 14.02 -7.79 4.04
CA LEU A 29 12.57 -7.88 4.08
C LEU A 29 12.04 -7.46 5.46
N GLN A 30 12.64 -7.94 6.54
CA GLN A 30 12.25 -7.58 7.89
C GLN A 30 12.42 -6.07 8.14
N LEU A 31 13.56 -5.50 7.71
CA LEU A 31 13.80 -4.06 7.78
C LEU A 31 12.77 -3.27 6.97
N ARG A 32 12.40 -3.79 5.78
CA ARG A 32 11.35 -3.19 4.94
C ARG A 32 9.98 -3.25 5.60
N ILE A 33 9.63 -4.35 6.27
CA ILE A 33 8.38 -4.49 7.02
C ILE A 33 8.31 -3.45 8.14
N GLU A 34 9.36 -3.31 8.94
CA GLU A 34 9.40 -2.31 10.03
C GLU A 34 9.35 -0.88 9.49
N PHE A 35 10.02 -0.61 8.38
CA PHE A 35 9.93 0.67 7.68
C PHE A 35 8.49 0.98 7.23
N VAL A 36 7.81 0.03 6.60
CA VAL A 36 6.44 0.21 6.12
C VAL A 36 5.46 0.39 7.28
N LYS A 37 5.63 -0.35 8.40
CA LYS A 37 4.82 -0.15 9.61
C LYS A 37 4.89 1.29 10.10
N ASN A 38 6.10 1.85 10.21
CA ASN A 38 6.31 3.24 10.64
C ASN A 38 5.74 4.23 9.62
N GLN A 39 5.92 3.97 8.33
CA GLN A 39 5.36 4.81 7.27
C GLN A 39 3.83 4.87 7.34
N ILE A 40 3.15 3.74 7.58
CA ILE A 40 1.69 3.70 7.73
C ILE A 40 1.25 4.57 8.92
N LEU A 41 1.90 4.44 10.07
CA LEU A 41 1.60 5.26 11.25
C LEU A 41 1.75 6.76 10.97
N GLN A 42 2.84 7.15 10.31
CA GLN A 42 3.09 8.54 9.93
C GLN A 42 2.02 9.09 8.97
N LYS A 43 1.69 8.31 7.94
CA LYS A 43 0.66 8.69 6.95
C LYS A 43 -0.71 8.86 7.60
N LEU A 44 -1.05 8.02 8.57
CA LEU A 44 -2.31 8.08 9.32
C LEU A 44 -2.26 9.04 10.53
N ARG A 45 -1.12 9.68 10.80
CA ARG A 45 -0.88 10.54 11.97
C ARG A 45 -1.14 9.84 13.31
N LEU A 46 -0.78 8.56 13.38
CA LEU A 46 -0.89 7.75 14.58
C LEU A 46 0.46 7.64 15.28
N LYS A 47 0.45 7.70 16.62
CA LYS A 47 1.65 7.45 17.43
C LYS A 47 1.96 5.96 17.53
N GLU A 48 0.92 5.14 17.60
CA GLU A 48 0.99 3.70 17.79
C GLU A 48 -0.18 3.00 17.11
N ARG A 49 -0.12 1.67 17.04
CA ARG A 49 -1.20 0.85 16.47
C ARG A 49 -2.46 0.99 17.34
N PRO A 50 -3.64 1.27 16.76
CA PRO A 50 -4.88 1.36 17.51
C PRO A 50 -5.30 -0.02 18.04
N ASN A 51 -5.77 -0.06 19.28
CA ASN A 51 -6.30 -1.26 19.91
C ASN A 51 -7.78 -1.43 19.55
N VAL A 52 -8.06 -2.16 18.46
CA VAL A 52 -9.42 -2.46 17.99
C VAL A 52 -9.62 -3.96 17.86
N SER A 53 -10.74 -4.47 18.37
CA SER A 53 -11.14 -5.87 18.23
C SER A 53 -11.96 -6.07 16.95
N ARG A 54 -11.87 -7.26 16.34
CA ARG A 54 -12.76 -7.61 15.22
C ARG A 54 -14.23 -7.67 15.65
N SER A 55 -14.48 -8.03 16.92
CA SER A 55 -15.83 -8.14 17.47
C SER A 55 -16.53 -6.79 17.68
N SER A 56 -15.79 -5.67 17.69
CA SER A 56 -16.37 -4.33 17.82
C SER A 56 -16.76 -3.71 16.48
N LEU A 57 -16.55 -4.41 15.36
CA LEU A 57 -16.91 -3.91 14.03
C LEU A 57 -18.40 -4.13 13.75
N PRO A 58 -19.10 -3.16 13.14
CA PRO A 58 -20.47 -3.33 12.67
C PRO A 58 -20.62 -4.50 11.68
N MET A 59 -21.77 -5.19 11.70
CA MET A 59 -22.09 -6.29 10.79
C MET A 59 -21.85 -5.97 9.31
N PRO A 60 -22.24 -4.79 8.77
CA PRO A 60 -21.98 -4.47 7.37
C PRO A 60 -20.50 -4.60 6.97
N ILE A 61 -19.58 -4.22 7.87
CA ILE A 61 -18.14 -4.32 7.61
C ILE A 61 -17.69 -5.78 7.67
N ILE A 62 -18.23 -6.56 8.62
CA ILE A 62 -17.95 -8.00 8.76
C ILE A 62 -18.45 -8.78 7.53
N GLU A 63 -19.60 -8.41 6.99
CA GLU A 63 -20.22 -8.98 5.78
C GLU A 63 -19.54 -8.54 4.47
N GLY A 64 -18.52 -7.67 4.56
CA GLY A 64 -17.74 -7.23 3.40
C GLY A 64 -18.32 -6.04 2.65
N ILE A 65 -19.30 -5.32 3.23
CA ILE A 65 -19.78 -4.04 2.71
C ILE A 65 -18.73 -2.96 3.02
N ILE A 66 -17.68 -2.92 2.22
CA ILE A 66 -16.58 -1.97 2.33
C ILE A 66 -16.52 -1.02 1.12
N ILE A 67 -15.62 -0.04 1.21
CA ILE A 67 -15.27 0.85 0.10
C ILE A 67 -14.33 0.06 -0.83
N ASN A 68 -14.74 -0.15 -2.08
CA ASN A 68 -13.90 -0.87 -3.05
C ASN A 68 -12.95 0.10 -3.75
N LYS A 69 -11.84 -0.44 -4.25
CA LYS A 69 -10.81 0.34 -4.97
C LYS A 69 -11.39 1.12 -6.14
N ASP A 70 -12.29 0.52 -6.91
CA ASP A 70 -12.89 1.18 -8.07
C ASP A 70 -13.69 2.44 -7.67
N GLN A 71 -14.36 2.40 -6.51
CA GLN A 71 -15.08 3.56 -5.95
C GLN A 71 -14.15 4.67 -5.43
N LEU A 72 -12.90 4.32 -5.06
CA LEU A 72 -11.88 5.28 -4.64
C LEU A 72 -11.29 6.03 -5.85
N GLU A 73 -11.01 5.33 -6.96
CA GLU A 73 -10.41 5.93 -8.16
C GLU A 73 -11.37 6.94 -8.83
N ASP A 74 -12.68 6.67 -8.83
CA ASP A 74 -13.69 7.61 -9.34
C ASP A 74 -13.78 8.92 -8.53
N SER A 75 -13.49 8.86 -7.23
CA SER A 75 -13.40 10.02 -6.34
C SER A 75 -12.12 10.86 -6.57
N GLU A 76 -11.02 10.20 -6.98
CA GLU A 76 -9.70 10.83 -7.18
C GLU A 76 -9.57 11.48 -8.58
N ASN A 77 -10.49 11.22 -9.52
CA ASN A 77 -10.53 11.82 -10.87
C ASN A 77 -10.84 13.33 -10.92
N SER A 78 -10.89 14.01 -9.76
CA SER A 78 -10.79 15.47 -9.71
C SER A 78 -9.34 15.90 -10.00
N LEU A 79 -8.98 15.92 -11.29
CA LEU A 79 -7.66 16.19 -11.89
C LEU A 79 -6.93 17.47 -11.41
N ASN A 80 -7.53 18.26 -10.51
CA ASN A 80 -6.99 19.52 -9.99
C ASN A 80 -6.43 19.46 -8.55
N ARG A 81 -6.49 18.32 -7.83
CA ARG A 81 -6.00 18.22 -6.43
C ARG A 81 -4.55 17.72 -6.28
N LYS A 82 -3.79 17.62 -7.36
CA LYS A 82 -2.64 16.70 -7.49
C LYS A 82 -1.27 17.15 -6.96
N HIS A 83 -1.12 18.18 -6.13
CA HIS A 83 0.27 18.65 -5.87
C HIS A 83 0.66 19.07 -4.45
N ARG A 84 -0.25 19.24 -3.48
CA ARG A 84 0.19 19.80 -2.19
C ARG A 84 -0.12 18.99 -0.93
N ASP A 85 -1.06 18.04 -0.95
CA ASP A 85 -1.51 17.37 0.29
C ASP A 85 -1.71 15.83 0.20
N ASP A 86 -1.00 15.14 -0.69
CA ASP A 86 -1.16 13.68 -0.88
C ASP A 86 -0.24 12.81 0.00
N TYR A 87 0.57 13.41 0.88
CA TYR A 87 1.45 12.64 1.76
C TYR A 87 0.66 11.87 2.83
N TYR A 88 -0.35 12.51 3.43
CA TYR A 88 -1.17 11.96 4.51
C TYR A 88 -2.35 11.14 3.98
N GLY A 89 -2.82 10.20 4.80
CA GLY A 89 -4.02 9.43 4.51
C GLY A 89 -5.27 10.33 4.46
N LYS A 90 -6.15 10.06 3.50
CA LYS A 90 -7.45 10.73 3.35
C LYS A 90 -8.56 9.85 3.91
N THR A 91 -9.63 10.47 4.41
CA THR A 91 -10.83 9.76 4.87
C THR A 91 -11.82 9.63 3.73
N THR A 92 -12.19 8.40 3.37
CA THR A 92 -13.30 8.12 2.45
C THR A 92 -14.53 7.65 3.24
N GLN A 93 -15.71 7.92 2.69
CA GLN A 93 -17.00 7.63 3.34
C GLN A 93 -17.95 6.96 2.35
N LYS A 94 -18.72 5.97 2.84
CA LYS A 94 -19.78 5.30 2.09
C LYS A 94 -21.04 5.32 2.94
N ILE A 95 -22.15 5.76 2.34
CA ILE A 95 -23.46 5.82 2.99
C ILE A 95 -24.26 4.61 2.50
N ILE A 96 -24.78 3.82 3.44
CA ILE A 96 -25.59 2.64 3.16
C ILE A 96 -27.03 3.01 3.48
N PHE A 97 -27.91 2.93 2.48
CA PHE A 97 -29.35 3.03 2.67
C PHE A 97 -29.91 1.61 2.81
N LEU A 98 -30.90 1.45 3.69
CA LEU A 98 -31.62 0.18 3.83
C LEU A 98 -32.67 0.11 2.73
N ASP A 99 -32.79 -1.05 2.10
CA ASP A 99 -33.88 -1.32 1.18
C ASP A 99 -35.17 -1.50 1.99
N GLU A 100 -36.24 -0.82 1.60
CA GLU A 100 -37.57 -1.13 2.10
C GLU A 100 -38.02 -2.44 1.45
N ASP A 101 -38.16 -3.49 2.25
CA ASP A 101 -38.89 -4.68 1.81
C ASP A 101 -40.31 -4.21 1.47
N SER A 102 -40.64 -4.29 0.18
CA SER A 102 -41.99 -4.02 -0.32
C SER A 102 -42.89 -5.19 0.08
N TYR A 103 -43.21 -5.29 1.37
CA TYR A 103 -44.33 -6.08 1.84
C TYR A 103 -45.61 -5.38 1.39
N CYS A 104 -45.98 -5.61 0.12
CA CYS A 104 -47.34 -5.34 -0.34
C CYS A 104 -48.28 -6.20 0.51
N CYS A 105 -49.08 -5.55 1.36
CA CYS A 105 -50.16 -6.17 2.12
C CYS A 105 -51.43 -6.25 1.26
#